data_AF-A0A419WF36-F1
#
_entry.id   AF-A0A419WF36-F1
#
_cell.length_a   1.000
_cell.length_b   1.000
_cell.length_c   1.000
_cell.angle_alpha   90.00
_cell.angle_beta   90.00
_cell.angle_gamma   90.00
#
_symmetry.space_group_name_H-M   'P 1'
#
loop_
_entity.id
_entity.type
_entity.pdbx_description
1 polymer ?
#
loop_
_entity_poly.entity_id
_entity_poly.type
_entity_poly.pdbx_seq_one_letter_code
_entity_poly.pdbx_strand_id
1 'polypeptide(L)'
;MNPFKTKGRITIKEYAWNIAISIAILTGVVKISNFMIDDLQGVSSFYESFGSVLLIVGVIFFLISVASYSGRRLQDIGKSPSGFVTIFIPLYNLYMIMILFSQVGFGNNMYGPEVTRNEVKDKVYLLRLISIILMVTICDQGFQSYNEKLLQNFLNAPEKNDLYVIKTDLDGQYKYQLYNITNVSDNQINFAVANYVYISTSEIKKDIESKEIKASEYFIENITVDRESLNPQKIEKIIRYY
;
A
#
# COMPACT_ATOMS: atom_id res chain seq x y z
N MET A 1 5.26 21.75 -13.49
CA MET A 1 6.48 22.32 -12.87
C MET A 1 7.58 21.27 -12.99
N ASN A 2 8.74 21.59 -13.55
CA ASN A 2 9.80 20.60 -13.78
C ASN A 2 10.64 20.43 -12.50
N PRO A 3 10.58 19.28 -11.80
CA PRO A 3 11.26 19.09 -10.51
C PRO A 3 12.80 19.15 -10.62
N PHE A 4 13.35 19.05 -11.83
CA PHE A 4 14.79 19.10 -12.07
C PHE A 4 15.31 20.47 -12.55
N LYS A 5 14.43 21.47 -12.71
CA LYS A 5 14.78 22.84 -13.15
C LYS A 5 14.45 23.92 -12.11
N THR A 6 14.52 23.59 -10.82
CA THR A 6 14.43 24.63 -9.78
C THR A 6 15.75 25.42 -9.74
N LYS A 7 15.78 26.54 -10.47
CA LYS A 7 16.75 27.63 -10.29
C LYS A 7 16.15 28.60 -9.26
N GLY A 8 16.77 28.80 -8.10
CA GLY A 8 16.24 29.68 -7.06
C GLY A 8 16.19 29.06 -5.68
N ARG A 9 15.88 29.90 -4.68
CA ARG A 9 15.47 29.45 -3.33
C ARG A 9 14.19 28.61 -3.45
N ILE A 10 14.07 27.55 -2.66
CA ILE A 10 12.87 26.70 -2.68
C ILE A 10 11.80 27.34 -1.81
N THR A 11 10.63 27.60 -2.39
CA THR A 11 9.47 28.05 -1.62
C THR A 11 8.89 26.93 -0.77
N ILE A 12 8.21 27.27 0.32
CA ILE A 12 7.54 26.28 1.18
C ILE A 12 6.48 25.50 0.41
N LYS A 13 5.76 26.16 -0.50
CA LYS A 13 4.80 25.50 -1.38
C LYS A 13 5.47 24.42 -2.23
N GLU A 14 6.62 24.73 -2.83
CA GLU A 14 7.35 23.78 -3.66
C GLU A 14 7.96 22.66 -2.83
N TYR A 15 8.50 22.95 -1.65
CA TYR A 15 8.97 21.93 -0.71
C TYR A 15 7.82 20.98 -0.31
N ALA A 16 6.71 21.53 0.18
CA ALA A 16 5.54 20.77 0.61
C ALA A 16 4.98 19.91 -0.53
N TRP A 17 4.87 20.47 -1.75
CA TRP A 17 4.36 19.76 -2.91
C TRP A 17 5.30 18.63 -3.36
N ASN A 18 6.62 18.85 -3.34
CA ASN A 18 7.58 17.81 -3.68
C ASN A 18 7.61 16.69 -2.64
N ILE A 19 7.52 17.01 -1.34
CA ILE A 19 7.41 16.00 -0.28
C ILE A 19 6.10 15.21 -0.44
N ALA A 20 4.97 15.87 -0.68
CA ALA A 20 3.68 15.21 -0.92
C ALA A 20 3.74 14.25 -2.11
N ILE A 21 4.29 14.69 -3.25
CA ILE A 21 4.46 13.85 -4.44
C ILE A 21 5.41 12.70 -4.16
N SER A 22 6.52 12.95 -3.46
CA SER A 22 7.49 11.90 -3.12
C SER A 22 6.85 10.81 -2.25
N ILE A 23 6.04 11.19 -1.26
CA ILE A 23 5.29 10.25 -0.42
C ILE A 23 4.27 9.49 -1.27
N ALA A 24 3.48 10.17 -2.10
CA ALA A 24 2.48 9.51 -2.95
C ALA A 24 3.11 8.50 -3.92
N ILE A 25 4.23 8.85 -4.54
CA ILE A 25 5.00 7.95 -5.41
C ILE A 25 5.54 6.77 -4.60
N LEU A 26 6.13 7.01 -3.43
CA LEU A 26 6.65 5.93 -2.58
C LEU A 26 5.54 4.96 -2.16
N THR A 27 4.40 5.48 -1.69
CA THR A 27 3.24 4.65 -1.32
C THR A 27 2.74 3.85 -2.52
N GLY A 28 2.67 4.46 -3.71
CA GLY A 28 2.32 3.75 -4.94
C GLY A 28 3.31 2.62 -5.28
N VAL A 29 4.61 2.90 -5.21
CA VAL A 29 5.66 1.90 -5.43
C VAL A 29 5.57 0.76 -4.42
N VAL A 30 5.42 1.05 -3.12
CA VAL A 30 5.26 0.04 -2.07
C VAL A 30 4.05 -0.85 -2.36
N LYS A 31 2.90 -0.26 -2.71
CA LYS A 31 1.69 -1.05 -3.03
C LYS A 31 1.88 -1.94 -4.26
N ILE A 32 2.51 -1.43 -5.32
CA ILE A 32 2.79 -2.21 -6.54
C ILE A 32 3.81 -3.32 -6.24
N SER A 33 4.87 -3.01 -5.50
CA SER A 33 5.88 -4.00 -5.10
C SER A 33 5.28 -5.10 -4.24
N ASN A 34 4.45 -4.76 -3.24
CA ASN A 34 3.77 -5.76 -2.41
C ASN A 34 2.80 -6.59 -3.23
N PHE A 35 2.06 -6.01 -4.17
CA PHE A 35 1.24 -6.78 -5.10
C PHE A 35 2.09 -7.77 -5.92
N MET A 36 3.25 -7.35 -6.44
CA MET A 36 4.14 -8.23 -7.19
C MET A 36 4.77 -9.33 -6.34
N ILE A 37 5.14 -9.00 -5.09
CA ILE A 37 5.77 -9.94 -4.16
C ILE A 37 4.72 -10.89 -3.57
N ASP A 38 3.62 -10.40 -3.02
CA ASP A 38 2.69 -11.25 -2.27
C ASP A 38 1.72 -11.98 -3.21
N ASP A 39 1.15 -11.28 -4.19
CA ASP A 39 0.12 -11.81 -5.07
C ASP A 39 0.68 -12.50 -6.33
N LEU A 40 1.87 -12.13 -6.82
CA LEU A 40 2.43 -12.70 -8.05
C LEU A 40 3.67 -13.60 -7.88
N GLN A 41 4.27 -13.67 -6.69
CA GLN A 41 5.50 -14.45 -6.42
C GLN A 41 5.48 -15.88 -6.95
N GLY A 42 4.35 -16.56 -6.85
CA GLY A 42 4.34 -17.94 -7.29
C GLY A 42 4.22 -18.09 -8.81
N VAL A 43 3.69 -17.07 -9.52
CA VAL A 43 3.53 -17.14 -10.99
C VAL A 43 4.92 -17.20 -11.64
N SER A 44 5.88 -16.49 -11.07
CA SER A 44 7.29 -16.55 -11.46
C SER A 44 8.17 -15.87 -10.41
N SER A 45 9.35 -16.45 -10.16
CA SER A 45 10.42 -15.80 -9.39
C SER A 45 10.89 -14.45 -9.97
N PHE A 46 10.56 -14.19 -11.25
CA PHE A 46 10.76 -12.89 -11.87
C PHE A 46 9.97 -11.78 -11.17
N TYR A 47 8.70 -12.00 -10.81
CA TYR A 47 7.85 -10.96 -10.20
C TYR A 47 8.30 -10.58 -8.79
N GLU A 48 8.73 -11.56 -8.01
CA GLU A 48 9.32 -11.33 -6.69
C GLU A 48 10.61 -10.50 -6.80
N SER A 49 11.50 -10.91 -7.70
CA SER A 49 12.77 -10.20 -7.94
C SER A 49 12.52 -8.77 -8.45
N PHE A 50 11.61 -8.61 -9.40
CA PHE A 50 11.26 -7.33 -9.99
C PHE A 50 10.57 -6.40 -8.97
N GLY A 51 9.62 -6.92 -8.19
CA GLY A 51 8.94 -6.19 -7.12
C GLY A 51 9.92 -5.70 -6.05
N SER A 52 10.88 -6.54 -5.67
CA SER A 52 11.95 -6.20 -4.72
C SER A 52 12.89 -5.11 -5.26
N VAL A 53 13.32 -5.24 -6.53
CA VAL A 53 14.16 -4.22 -7.19
C VAL A 53 13.40 -2.89 -7.31
N LEU A 54 12.13 -2.93 -7.72
CA LEU A 54 11.29 -1.75 -7.82
C LEU A 54 11.15 -1.03 -6.48
N LEU A 55 11.00 -1.79 -5.38
CA LEU A 55 10.93 -1.24 -4.02
C LEU A 55 12.22 -0.52 -3.65
N ILE A 56 13.37 -1.16 -3.86
CA ILE A 56 14.70 -0.57 -3.58
C ILE A 56 14.89 0.72 -4.37
N VAL A 57 14.60 0.69 -5.68
CA VAL A 57 14.71 1.86 -6.55
C VAL A 57 13.78 2.98 -6.07
N GLY A 58 12.52 2.66 -5.75
CA GLY A 58 11.55 3.63 -5.24
C GLY A 58 11.99 4.29 -3.94
N VAL A 59 12.52 3.50 -2.99
CA VAL A 59 13.07 4.00 -1.73
C VAL A 59 14.27 4.93 -2.00
N ILE A 60 15.22 4.53 -2.85
CA ILE A 60 16.37 5.37 -3.20
C ILE A 60 15.91 6.70 -3.82
N PHE A 61 14.98 6.68 -4.76
CA PHE A 61 14.43 7.89 -5.36
C PHE A 61 13.75 8.80 -4.33
N PHE A 62 12.97 8.23 -3.43
CA PHE A 62 12.36 8.96 -2.33
C PHE A 62 13.41 9.63 -1.44
N LEU A 63 14.44 8.88 -1.01
CA LEU A 63 15.51 9.39 -0.16
C LEU A 63 16.29 10.52 -0.83
N ILE A 64 16.66 10.37 -2.11
CA ILE A 64 17.37 11.40 -2.88
C ILE A 64 16.50 12.65 -3.01
N SER A 65 15.21 12.49 -3.31
CA SER A 65 14.26 13.60 -3.39
C SER A 65 14.20 14.36 -2.07
N VAL A 66 13.88 13.66 -0.97
CA VAL A 66 13.78 14.27 0.36
C VAL A 66 15.08 14.94 0.79
N ALA A 67 16.23 14.30 0.58
CA ALA A 67 17.54 14.85 0.92
C ALA A 67 17.87 16.11 0.10
N SER A 68 17.60 16.09 -1.21
CA SER A 68 17.87 17.24 -2.09
C SER A 68 17.05 18.47 -1.72
N TYR A 69 15.74 18.29 -1.54
CA TYR A 69 14.83 19.38 -1.21
C TYR A 69 15.03 19.88 0.23
N SER A 70 15.25 18.98 1.19
CA SER A 70 15.45 19.36 2.59
C SER A 70 16.82 19.99 2.84
N GLY A 71 17.87 19.48 2.18
CA GLY A 71 19.22 20.05 2.26
C GLY A 71 19.28 21.49 1.75
N ARG A 72 18.64 21.77 0.61
CA ARG A 72 18.51 23.14 0.09
C ARG A 72 17.73 24.03 1.04
N ARG A 73 16.62 23.54 1.59
CA ARG A 73 15.81 24.31 2.55
C ARG A 73 16.54 24.56 3.87
N LEU A 74 17.42 23.64 4.30
CA LEU A 74 18.33 23.85 5.43
C LEU A 74 19.34 24.95 5.18
N GLN A 75 19.90 25.01 3.97
CA GLN A 75 20.80 26.09 3.58
C GLN A 75 20.08 27.44 3.53
N ASP A 76 18.81 27.48 3.08
CA ASP A 76 18.01 28.71 3.09
C ASP A 76 17.97 29.32 4.50
N ILE A 77 17.79 28.50 5.55
CA ILE A 77 17.72 28.93 6.95
C ILE A 77 19.09 29.04 7.63
N GLY A 78 20.20 28.96 6.88
CA GLY A 78 21.56 29.10 7.40
C GLY A 78 22.07 27.90 8.19
N LYS A 79 21.47 26.71 8.01
CA LYS A 79 21.92 25.45 8.63
C LYS A 79 22.76 24.64 7.64
N SER A 80 23.64 23.80 8.18
CA SER A 80 24.43 22.88 7.37
C SER A 80 23.51 21.88 6.63
N PRO A 81 23.76 21.59 5.34
CA PRO A 81 23.06 20.53 4.61
C PRO A 81 23.13 19.20 5.34
N SER A 82 24.26 18.88 5.99
CA SER A 82 24.45 17.61 6.70
C SER A 82 23.43 17.37 7.83
N GLY A 83 22.76 18.43 8.30
CA GLY A 83 21.60 18.34 9.17
C GLY A 83 20.37 17.72 8.50
N PHE A 84 20.42 17.30 7.23
CA PHE A 84 19.35 16.52 6.61
C PHE A 84 19.32 15.09 7.15
N VAL A 85 20.45 14.53 7.62
CA VAL A 85 20.51 13.13 8.09
C VAL A 85 19.59 12.92 9.30
N THR A 86 19.39 13.97 10.10
CA THR A 86 18.49 13.94 11.25
C THR A 86 17.01 13.91 10.85
N ILE A 87 16.68 14.06 9.55
CA ILE A 87 15.33 13.81 8.99
C ILE A 87 14.95 12.31 9.05
N PHE A 88 15.89 11.42 9.37
CA PHE A 88 15.57 10.01 9.63
C PHE A 88 15.15 9.75 11.08
N ILE A 89 15.23 10.74 11.97
CA ILE A 89 14.77 10.64 13.35
C ILE A 89 13.34 11.17 13.43
N PRO A 90 12.32 10.33 13.71
CA PRO A 90 10.90 10.72 13.59
C PRO A 90 10.49 11.94 14.42
N LEU A 91 10.99 12.09 15.64
CA LEU A 91 10.72 13.27 16.47
C LEU A 91 11.44 14.51 15.96
N TYR A 92 12.63 14.34 15.41
CA TYR A 92 13.38 15.43 14.79
C TYR A 92 12.74 15.87 13.47
N ASN A 93 12.01 14.99 12.77
CA ASN A 93 11.23 15.36 11.60
C ASN A 93 10.16 16.40 11.90
N LEU A 94 9.42 16.24 13.00
CA LEU A 94 8.41 17.22 13.38
C LEU A 94 9.05 18.58 13.67
N TYR A 95 10.16 18.58 14.41
CA TYR A 95 10.95 19.79 14.67
C TYR A 95 11.50 20.44 13.39
N MET A 96 12.03 19.63 12.47
CA MET A 96 12.55 20.10 11.18
C MET A 96 11.46 20.61 10.28
N ILE A 97 10.32 19.93 10.17
CA ILE A 97 9.14 20.44 9.46
C ILE A 97 8.74 21.78 10.08
N MET A 98 8.67 21.88 11.40
CA MET A 98 8.36 23.16 12.04
C MET A 98 9.38 24.24 11.65
N ILE A 99 10.67 23.97 11.67
CA ILE A 99 11.72 24.92 11.29
C ILE A 99 11.70 25.29 9.81
N LEU A 100 11.62 24.30 8.92
CA LEU A 100 11.61 24.47 7.46
C LEU A 100 10.40 25.27 7.00
N PHE A 101 9.29 25.19 7.75
CA PHE A 101 8.06 25.94 7.50
C PHE A 101 7.94 27.25 8.29
N SER A 102 8.69 27.46 9.37
CA SER A 102 8.60 28.69 10.20
C SER A 102 9.72 29.70 9.94
N GLN A 103 10.95 29.26 9.68
CA GLN A 103 12.10 30.16 9.56
C GLN A 103 12.25 30.73 8.14
N VAL A 104 12.55 32.03 8.09
CA VAL A 104 12.79 32.80 6.85
C VAL A 104 14.27 32.70 6.48
N GLY A 105 14.57 32.89 5.19
CA GLY A 105 15.89 32.67 4.64
C GLY A 105 16.95 33.69 5.10
N PHE A 106 17.42 33.54 6.34
CA PHE A 106 18.52 34.29 6.94
C PHE A 106 19.91 33.79 6.50
N GLY A 107 19.97 32.64 5.80
CA GLY A 107 21.22 32.07 5.32
C GLY A 107 21.75 32.78 4.08
N ASN A 108 23.08 32.82 3.95
CA ASN A 108 23.77 33.16 2.70
C ASN A 108 23.42 32.09 1.65
N ASN A 109 22.32 32.30 0.94
CA ASN A 109 21.80 31.31 0.02
C ASN A 109 22.48 31.43 -1.35
N MET A 110 23.19 30.37 -1.76
CA MET A 110 23.88 30.30 -3.06
C MET A 110 22.93 30.05 -4.25
N TYR A 111 21.65 29.74 -4.01
CA TYR A 111 20.74 29.23 -5.03
C TYR A 111 19.80 30.27 -5.64
N GLY A 112 19.76 31.51 -5.16
CA GLY A 112 19.03 32.61 -5.82
C GLY A 112 18.46 33.69 -4.89
N PRO A 113 17.73 34.67 -5.46
CA PRO A 113 17.20 35.83 -4.75
C PRO A 113 16.11 35.46 -3.75
N GLU A 114 15.90 36.32 -2.75
CA GLU A 114 14.91 36.10 -1.70
C GLU A 114 13.49 35.92 -2.27
N VAL A 115 12.75 34.96 -1.72
CA VAL A 115 11.35 34.76 -2.10
C VAL A 115 10.47 35.66 -1.24
N THR A 116 9.62 36.47 -1.87
CA THR A 116 8.61 37.27 -1.15
C THR A 116 7.57 36.34 -0.53
N ARG A 117 7.37 36.44 0.80
CA ARG A 117 6.56 35.49 1.57
C ARG A 117 5.20 36.07 1.96
N ASN A 118 4.21 35.18 2.07
CA ASN A 118 2.94 35.45 2.74
C ASN A 118 2.75 34.36 3.81
N GLU A 119 3.02 34.70 5.07
CA GLU A 119 3.03 33.75 6.20
C GLU A 119 1.70 33.01 6.37
N VAL A 120 0.59 33.71 6.12
CA VAL A 120 -0.76 33.12 6.19
C VAL A 120 -0.91 32.03 5.14
N LYS A 121 -0.48 32.28 3.90
CA LYS A 121 -0.54 31.28 2.83
C LYS A 121 0.29 30.04 3.15
N ASP A 122 1.46 30.20 3.75
CA ASP A 122 2.35 29.05 4.04
C ASP A 122 1.85 28.17 5.18
N LYS A 123 1.26 28.76 6.24
CA LYS A 123 0.57 27.99 7.28
C LYS A 123 -0.62 27.22 6.71
N VAL A 124 -1.37 27.83 5.79
CA VAL A 124 -2.48 27.17 5.08
C VAL A 124 -1.99 26.00 4.23
N TYR A 125 -0.84 26.12 3.56
CA TYR A 125 -0.25 25.01 2.79
C TYR A 125 0.20 23.84 3.69
N LEU A 126 0.83 24.13 4.83
CA LEU A 126 1.21 23.10 5.79
C LEU A 126 -0.01 22.34 6.33
N LEU A 127 -1.06 23.08 6.74
CA LEU A 127 -2.32 22.49 7.21
C LEU A 127 -2.97 21.61 6.14
N ARG A 128 -2.95 22.04 4.87
CA ARG A 128 -3.46 21.22 3.75
C ARG A 128 -2.64 19.94 3.57
N LEU A 129 -1.32 20.00 3.66
CA LEU A 129 -0.47 18.82 3.55
C LEU A 129 -0.77 17.80 4.66
N ILE A 130 -0.84 18.25 5.91
CA ILE A 130 -1.19 17.40 7.06
C ILE A 130 -2.58 16.80 6.85
N SER A 131 -3.55 17.58 6.37
CA SER A 131 -4.91 17.12 6.10
C SER A 131 -4.94 16.03 5.00
N ILE A 132 -4.14 16.18 3.95
CA ILE A 132 -4.03 15.17 2.87
C ILE A 132 -3.42 13.88 3.41
N ILE A 133 -2.33 13.97 4.19
CA ILE A 133 -1.68 12.79 4.79
C ILE A 133 -2.67 12.06 5.70
N LEU A 134 -3.35 12.79 6.59
CA LEU A 134 -4.37 12.22 7.47
C LEU A 134 -5.51 11.58 6.68
N MET A 135 -6.01 12.25 5.63
CA MET A 135 -7.06 11.70 4.77
C MET A 135 -6.61 10.39 4.10
N VAL A 136 -5.41 10.33 3.53
CA VAL A 136 -4.88 9.10 2.91
C VAL A 136 -4.78 7.97 3.94
N THR A 137 -4.22 8.24 5.12
CA THR A 137 -4.09 7.24 6.18
C THR A 137 -5.45 6.74 6.68
N ILE A 138 -6.41 7.64 6.91
CA ILE A 138 -7.77 7.28 7.35
C ILE A 138 -8.49 6.48 6.26
N CYS A 139 -8.34 6.85 4.98
CA CYS A 139 -8.92 6.09 3.87
C CYS A 139 -8.32 4.68 3.77
N ASP A 140 -7.01 4.54 3.95
CA ASP A 140 -6.33 3.24 3.90
C ASP A 140 -6.76 2.33 5.07
N GLN A 141 -6.77 2.86 6.29
CA GLN A 141 -7.28 2.14 7.48
C GLN A 141 -8.76 1.81 7.35
N GLY A 142 -9.58 2.75 6.89
CA GLY A 142 -11.00 2.54 6.66
C GLY A 142 -11.26 1.46 5.62
N PHE A 143 -10.44 1.39 4.56
CA PHE A 143 -10.52 0.33 3.56
C PHE A 143 -10.13 -1.04 4.14
N GLN A 144 -9.07 -1.11 4.93
CA GLN A 144 -8.67 -2.34 5.63
C GLN A 144 -9.77 -2.83 6.58
N SER A 145 -10.28 -1.97 7.46
CA SER A 145 -11.36 -2.30 8.39
C SER A 145 -12.66 -2.68 7.67
N TYR A 146 -12.96 -2.06 6.52
CA TYR A 146 -14.10 -2.44 5.69
C TYR A 146 -13.94 -3.87 5.15
N ASN A 147 -12.76 -4.20 4.61
CA ASN A 147 -12.49 -5.55 4.10
C ASN A 147 -12.54 -6.61 5.20
N GLU A 148 -11.99 -6.32 6.38
CA GLU A 148 -12.08 -7.21 7.55
C GLU A 148 -13.53 -7.44 7.96
N LYS A 149 -14.34 -6.37 8.05
CA LYS A 149 -15.76 -6.50 8.38
C LYS A 149 -16.54 -7.28 7.34
N LEU A 150 -16.22 -7.10 6.06
CA LEU A 150 -16.83 -7.83 4.96
C LEU A 150 -16.49 -9.33 5.04
N LEU A 151 -15.23 -9.67 5.31
CA LEU A 151 -14.79 -11.04 5.57
C LEU A 151 -15.54 -11.65 6.76
N GLN A 152 -15.63 -10.93 7.88
CA GLN A 152 -16.37 -11.39 9.06
C GLN A 152 -17.87 -11.60 8.79
N ASN A 153 -18.50 -10.73 8.01
CA ASN A 153 -19.90 -10.91 7.63
C ASN A 153 -20.10 -12.20 6.82
N PHE A 154 -19.20 -12.50 5.88
CA PHE A 154 -19.26 -13.74 5.11
C PHE A 154 -18.98 -14.98 5.97
N LEU A 155 -18.13 -14.89 6.99
CA LEU A 155 -17.90 -15.99 7.93
C LEU A 155 -19.09 -16.25 8.85
N ASN A 156 -19.78 -15.19 9.27
CA ASN A 156 -20.95 -15.29 10.15
C ASN A 156 -22.22 -15.75 9.41
N ALA A 157 -22.35 -15.41 8.13
CA ALA A 157 -23.49 -15.76 7.30
C ALA A 157 -23.02 -16.35 5.95
N PRO A 158 -22.39 -17.54 5.96
CA PRO A 158 -21.99 -18.22 4.74
C PRO A 158 -23.23 -18.61 3.93
N GLU A 159 -23.18 -18.41 2.62
CA GLU A 159 -24.27 -18.73 1.70
C GLU A 159 -23.84 -19.80 0.69
N LYS A 160 -24.81 -20.54 0.17
CA LYS A 160 -24.58 -21.51 -0.89
C LYS A 160 -23.98 -20.80 -2.12
N ASN A 161 -22.96 -21.41 -2.71
CA ASN A 161 -22.15 -20.90 -3.81
C ASN A 161 -21.15 -19.79 -3.46
N ASP A 162 -20.97 -19.46 -2.17
CA ASP A 162 -19.83 -18.63 -1.78
C ASP A 162 -18.52 -19.37 -2.07
N LEU A 163 -17.58 -18.65 -2.70
CA LEU A 163 -16.25 -19.15 -2.98
C LEU A 163 -15.25 -18.64 -1.95
N TYR A 164 -14.52 -19.55 -1.33
CA TYR A 164 -13.47 -19.27 -0.36
C TYR A 164 -12.11 -19.60 -0.98
N VAL A 165 -11.21 -18.63 -0.94
CA VAL A 165 -9.81 -18.81 -1.28
C VAL A 165 -9.05 -19.01 0.02
N ILE A 166 -8.58 -20.23 0.24
CA ILE A 166 -7.90 -20.62 1.48
C ILE A 166 -6.43 -20.88 1.17
N LYS A 167 -5.54 -20.33 2.00
CA LYS A 167 -4.11 -20.58 1.91
C LYS A 167 -3.82 -22.02 2.36
N THR A 168 -3.12 -22.77 1.52
CA THR A 168 -2.72 -24.14 1.80
C THR A 168 -1.35 -24.19 2.47
N ASP A 169 -1.12 -25.22 3.29
CA ASP A 169 0.18 -25.49 3.89
C ASP A 169 1.09 -26.34 2.97
N LEU A 170 0.79 -26.38 1.66
CA LEU A 170 1.55 -27.17 0.69
C LEU A 170 2.89 -26.48 0.40
N ASP A 171 3.98 -27.24 0.48
CA ASP A 171 5.32 -26.75 0.12
C ASP A 171 5.43 -26.48 -1.39
N GLY A 172 5.87 -25.28 -1.78
CA GLY A 172 6.21 -24.93 -3.16
C GLY A 172 5.47 -23.72 -3.74
N GLN A 173 5.17 -23.76 -5.04
CA GLN A 173 4.56 -22.65 -5.79
C GLN A 173 3.04 -22.54 -5.58
N TYR A 174 2.36 -23.61 -5.17
CA TYR A 174 0.91 -23.66 -5.04
C TYR A 174 0.47 -23.29 -3.63
N LYS A 175 -0.14 -22.10 -3.48
CA LYS A 175 -0.39 -21.47 -2.18
C LYS A 175 -1.87 -21.39 -1.81
N TYR A 176 -2.78 -21.50 -2.78
CA TYR A 176 -4.18 -21.20 -2.57
C TYR A 176 -5.06 -22.31 -3.13
N GLN A 177 -6.10 -22.70 -2.40
CA GLN A 177 -7.10 -23.65 -2.87
C GLN A 177 -8.48 -23.00 -2.81
N LEU A 178 -9.27 -23.28 -3.85
CA LEU A 178 -10.61 -22.73 -3.99
C LEU A 178 -11.63 -23.72 -3.43
N TYR A 179 -12.48 -23.23 -2.55
CA TYR A 179 -13.57 -23.97 -1.92
C TYR A 179 -14.88 -23.33 -2.32
N ASN A 180 -15.89 -24.12 -2.64
CA ASN A 180 -17.22 -23.65 -2.98
C ASN A 180 -18.23 -24.22 -1.99
N ILE A 181 -19.03 -23.38 -1.34
CA ILE A 181 -20.06 -23.86 -0.43
C ILE A 181 -21.18 -24.55 -1.20
N THR A 182 -21.35 -25.85 -0.97
CA THR A 182 -22.45 -26.64 -1.56
C THR A 182 -23.68 -26.66 -0.67
N ASN A 183 -23.48 -26.64 0.64
CA ASN A 183 -24.54 -26.64 1.63
C ASN A 183 -24.09 -25.99 2.95
N VAL A 184 -25.02 -25.34 3.63
CA VAL A 184 -24.81 -24.73 4.96
C VAL A 184 -25.86 -25.30 5.90
N SER A 185 -25.42 -25.93 6.99
CA SER A 185 -26.25 -26.34 8.11
C SER A 185 -25.92 -25.50 9.35
N ASP A 186 -26.63 -25.72 10.46
CA ASP A 186 -26.51 -24.86 11.66
C ASP A 186 -25.07 -24.79 12.19
N ASN A 187 -24.36 -25.92 12.21
CA ASN A 187 -22.99 -26.03 12.74
C ASN A 187 -21.94 -26.46 11.72
N GLN A 188 -22.34 -26.86 10.51
CA GLN A 188 -21.43 -27.42 9.52
C GLN A 188 -21.58 -26.74 8.17
N ILE A 189 -20.47 -26.67 7.45
CA ILE A 189 -20.41 -26.15 6.10
C ILE A 189 -19.83 -27.24 5.21
N ASN A 190 -20.56 -27.58 4.17
CA ASN A 190 -20.10 -28.51 3.15
C ASN A 190 -19.45 -27.71 2.05
N PHE A 191 -18.17 -27.97 1.82
CA PHE A 191 -17.42 -27.39 0.73
C PHE A 191 -17.20 -28.44 -0.36
N ALA A 192 -17.39 -28.05 -1.61
CA ALA A 192 -16.75 -28.72 -2.72
C ALA A 192 -15.39 -28.07 -2.96
N VAL A 193 -14.33 -28.87 -3.02
CA VAL A 193 -12.94 -28.41 -3.14
C VAL A 193 -12.49 -28.50 -4.59
N ALA A 194 -11.88 -27.43 -5.10
CA ALA A 194 -11.39 -27.39 -6.47
C ALA A 194 -10.28 -28.44 -6.66
N ASN A 195 -10.26 -29.08 -7.83
CA ASN A 195 -9.23 -30.04 -8.23
C ASN A 195 -7.87 -29.36 -8.52
N TYR A 196 -7.85 -28.03 -8.55
CA TYR A 196 -6.67 -27.24 -8.81
C TYR A 196 -6.26 -26.46 -7.56
N VAL A 197 -4.96 -26.47 -7.30
CA VAL A 197 -4.35 -25.53 -6.37
C VAL A 197 -3.73 -24.43 -7.21
N TYR A 198 -3.86 -23.20 -6.75
CA TYR A 198 -3.45 -22.01 -7.45
C TYR A 198 -2.22 -21.43 -6.84
N ILE A 199 -1.51 -20.73 -7.68
CA ILE A 199 -0.30 -20.09 -7.30
C ILE A 199 -0.57 -18.67 -6.78
N SER A 200 -1.60 -18.01 -7.32
CA SER A 200 -2.02 -16.66 -6.92
C SER A 200 -3.54 -16.53 -6.81
N THR A 201 -3.99 -15.53 -6.04
CA THR A 201 -5.40 -15.12 -5.99
C THR A 201 -5.88 -14.52 -7.33
N SER A 202 -4.94 -14.03 -8.15
CA SER A 202 -5.21 -13.48 -9.48
C SER A 202 -5.56 -14.55 -10.51
N GLU A 203 -4.90 -15.72 -10.46
CA GLU A 203 -5.25 -16.88 -11.29
C GLU A 203 -6.67 -17.36 -10.98
N ILE A 204 -7.01 -17.49 -9.70
CA ILE A 204 -8.37 -17.84 -9.26
C ILE A 204 -9.39 -16.87 -9.85
N LYS A 205 -9.12 -15.57 -9.77
CA LYS A 205 -10.00 -14.54 -10.33
C LYS A 205 -10.18 -14.70 -11.84
N LYS A 206 -9.10 -14.99 -12.57
CA LYS A 206 -9.13 -15.18 -14.02
C LYS A 206 -9.97 -16.40 -14.39
N ASP A 207 -9.80 -17.52 -13.70
CA ASP A 207 -10.56 -18.76 -13.94
C ASP A 207 -12.05 -18.58 -13.61
N ILE A 208 -12.34 -17.83 -12.54
CA ILE A 208 -13.68 -17.39 -12.17
C ILE A 208 -14.31 -16.55 -13.30
N GLU A 209 -13.60 -15.53 -13.79
CA GLU A 209 -14.10 -14.59 -14.80
C GLU A 209 -14.24 -15.22 -16.18
N SER A 210 -13.38 -16.20 -16.52
CA SER A 210 -13.45 -16.92 -17.80
C SER A 210 -14.67 -17.85 -17.91
N LYS A 211 -15.44 -18.04 -16.82
CA LYS A 211 -16.53 -19.02 -16.72
C LYS A 211 -16.11 -20.46 -17.09
N GLU A 212 -14.82 -20.75 -17.06
CA GLU A 212 -14.29 -22.10 -17.29
C GLU A 212 -14.60 -23.04 -16.11
N ILE A 213 -15.10 -22.51 -14.99
CA ILE A 213 -15.60 -23.28 -13.86
C ILE A 213 -16.97 -23.88 -14.21
N LYS A 214 -16.98 -24.98 -14.96
CA LYS A 214 -18.14 -25.90 -14.94
C LYS A 214 -18.12 -26.64 -13.60
N ALA A 215 -19.06 -26.31 -12.73
CA ALA A 215 -19.07 -26.72 -11.32
C ALA A 215 -18.91 -28.24 -11.06
N SER A 216 -19.29 -29.11 -11.99
CA SER A 216 -19.16 -30.56 -11.85
C SER A 216 -17.79 -31.13 -12.21
N GLU A 217 -16.99 -30.42 -13.01
CA GLU A 217 -15.65 -30.86 -13.44
C GLU A 217 -14.54 -30.20 -12.60
N TYR A 218 -14.85 -29.03 -12.04
CA TYR A 218 -13.87 -28.22 -11.32
C TYR A 218 -13.71 -28.61 -9.85
N PHE A 219 -14.77 -29.12 -9.21
CA PHE A 219 -14.76 -29.49 -7.81
C PHE A 219 -14.97 -31.01 -7.65
N ILE A 220 -14.04 -31.68 -6.96
CA ILE A 220 -13.96 -33.15 -6.95
C ILE A 220 -14.18 -33.78 -5.57
N GLU A 221 -13.96 -33.02 -4.50
CA GLU A 221 -14.03 -33.53 -3.14
C GLU A 221 -15.05 -32.73 -2.35
N ASN A 222 -15.93 -33.42 -1.62
CA ASN A 222 -16.81 -32.78 -0.66
C ASN A 222 -16.23 -32.95 0.73
N ILE A 223 -15.85 -31.85 1.37
CA ILE A 223 -15.43 -31.84 2.76
C ILE A 223 -16.52 -31.20 3.61
N THR A 224 -16.67 -31.71 4.83
CA THR A 224 -17.54 -31.12 5.84
C THR A 224 -16.66 -30.52 6.93
N VAL A 225 -16.87 -29.24 7.22
CA VAL A 225 -16.06 -28.50 8.17
C VAL A 225 -17.00 -27.88 9.20
N ASP A 226 -16.67 -28.03 10.49
CA ASP A 226 -17.42 -27.38 11.55
C ASP A 226 -17.22 -25.86 11.44
N ARG A 227 -18.30 -25.08 11.52
CA ARG A 227 -18.25 -23.62 11.34
C ARG A 227 -17.24 -22.95 12.29
N GLU A 228 -17.15 -23.44 13.52
CA GLU A 228 -16.21 -22.93 14.53
C GLU A 228 -14.74 -23.21 14.21
N SER A 229 -14.46 -24.19 13.34
CA SER A 229 -13.11 -24.55 12.93
C SER A 229 -12.57 -23.73 11.75
N LEU A 230 -13.42 -22.89 11.13
CA LEU A 230 -12.98 -21.96 10.09
C LEU A 230 -12.05 -20.90 10.70
N ASN A 231 -10.74 -21.06 10.47
CA ASN A 231 -9.76 -20.08 10.88
C ASN A 231 -9.74 -18.89 9.89
N PRO A 232 -10.16 -17.68 10.30
CA PRO A 232 -10.17 -16.50 9.43
C PRO A 232 -8.77 -16.15 8.89
N GLN A 233 -7.71 -16.51 9.62
CA GLN A 233 -6.32 -16.22 9.23
C GLN A 233 -5.84 -17.05 8.03
N LYS A 234 -6.53 -18.15 7.71
CA LYS A 234 -6.22 -18.95 6.51
C LYS A 234 -7.04 -18.53 5.29
N ILE A 235 -8.07 -17.68 5.48
CA ILE A 235 -9.00 -17.28 4.41
C ILE A 235 -8.53 -15.94 3.85
N GLU A 236 -8.03 -15.98 2.62
CA GLU A 236 -7.45 -14.82 1.95
C GLU A 236 -8.52 -13.98 1.26
N LYS A 237 -9.57 -14.64 0.74
CA LYS A 237 -10.64 -13.97 0.01
C LYS A 237 -11.91 -14.78 0.01
N ILE A 238 -13.05 -14.08 0.05
CA ILE A 238 -14.37 -14.67 -0.19
C ILE A 238 -15.02 -13.93 -1.37
N ILE A 239 -15.60 -14.68 -2.30
CA ILE A 239 -16.28 -14.18 -3.49
C ILE A 239 -17.72 -14.72 -3.48
N ARG A 240 -18.70 -13.81 -3.38
CA ARG A 240 -20.12 -14.13 -3.47
C ARG A 240 -20.66 -13.74 -4.83
N TYR A 241 -21.30 -14.67 -5.53
CA TYR A 241 -22.06 -14.37 -6.75
C TYR A 241 -23.51 -14.08 -6.40
N TYR A 242 -24.06 -13.04 -7.02
CA TYR A 242 -25.50 -12.76 -7.05
C TYR A 242 -26.06 -13.08 -8.42
#